data_AF-A0A2E8CX41-F1
#
_entry.id   AF-A0A2E8CX41-F1
#
_cell.length_a   1.000
_cell.length_b   1.000
_cell.length_c   1.000
_cell.angle_alpha   90.00
_cell.angle_beta   90.00
_cell.angle_gamma   90.00
#
_symmetry.space_group_name_H-M   'P 1'
#
loop_
_entity.id
_entity.type
_entity.pdbx_description
1 polymer ?
#
loop_
_entity_poly.entity_id
_entity_poly.type
_entity_poly.pdbx_seq_one_letter_code
_entity_poly.pdbx_strand_id
1 'polypeptide(L)'
;MATEAGTPQGGSISPALANEYLHYVFDLWADQWRSQHPRRDVVMVRFADDIVMGFEHRSDAERFQQDLRERFHKFALELHPDKTR
;
A
#
# COMPACT_ATOMS: atom_id res chain seq x y z
N MET A 1 -31.64 10.87 -1.31
CA MET A 1 -31.24 9.49 -0.98
C MET A 1 -29.73 9.48 -0.89
N ALA A 2 -29.22 8.95 0.22
CA ALA A 2 -27.88 9.18 0.75
C ALA A 2 -26.79 8.53 -0.12
N THR A 3 -25.66 9.21 -0.26
CA THR A 3 -24.44 8.69 -0.86
C THR A 3 -23.84 7.66 0.09
N GLU A 4 -23.94 6.38 -0.27
CA GLU A 4 -23.26 5.28 0.39
C GLU A 4 -21.77 5.33 0.01
N ALA A 5 -20.90 5.45 1.02
CA ALA A 5 -19.44 5.40 0.95
C ALA A 5 -18.73 6.56 0.21
N GLY A 6 -18.32 7.56 1.00
CA GLY A 6 -17.34 8.57 0.63
C GLY A 6 -17.26 9.64 1.73
N THR A 7 -16.06 9.87 2.28
CA THR A 7 -15.84 10.99 3.20
C THR A 7 -16.18 12.31 2.50
N PRO A 8 -16.79 13.29 3.21
CA PRO A 8 -17.06 14.60 2.63
C PRO A 8 -15.75 15.22 2.13
N GLN A 9 -15.67 15.52 0.83
CA GLN A 9 -14.54 16.24 0.27
C GLN A 9 -14.50 17.64 0.90
N GLY A 10 -13.51 17.88 1.78
CA GLY A 10 -13.34 19.19 2.43
C GLY A 10 -12.84 19.18 3.87
N GLY A 11 -12.60 18.02 4.50
CA GLY A 11 -11.93 17.97 5.79
C GLY A 11 -10.40 17.99 5.63
N SER A 12 -9.71 19.04 6.08
CA SER A 12 -8.24 19.17 6.02
C SER A 12 -7.48 18.01 6.67
N ILE A 13 -8.16 17.21 7.48
CA ILE A 13 -7.66 16.04 8.20
C ILE A 13 -7.74 14.74 7.37
N SER A 14 -8.59 14.67 6.33
CA SER A 14 -8.80 13.46 5.54
C SER A 14 -7.52 12.90 4.88
N PRO A 15 -6.62 13.74 4.32
CA PRO A 15 -5.34 13.24 3.79
C PRO A 15 -4.45 12.68 4.88
N ALA A 16 -4.44 13.32 6.06
CA ALA A 16 -3.63 12.88 7.19
C ALA A 16 -4.12 11.54 7.76
N LEU A 17 -5.43 11.34 7.91
CA LEU A 17 -6.00 10.08 8.36
C LEU A 17 -5.77 8.94 7.38
N ALA A 18 -5.87 9.21 6.06
CA ALA A 18 -5.55 8.22 5.05
C ALA A 18 -4.06 7.82 5.10
N ASN A 19 -3.17 8.80 5.33
CA ASN A 19 -1.73 8.59 5.45
C ASN A 19 -1.35 7.76 6.69
N GLU A 20 -1.99 8.02 7.84
CA GLU A 20 -1.85 7.26 9.08
C GLU A 20 -2.37 5.82 8.89
N TYR A 21 -3.52 5.67 8.25
CA TYR A 21 -4.08 4.34 7.95
C TYR A 21 -3.15 3.52 7.05
N LEU A 22 -2.62 4.13 5.98
CA LEU A 22 -1.64 3.49 5.11
C LEU A 22 -0.34 3.14 5.85
N HIS A 23 0.07 3.92 6.85
CA HIS A 23 1.22 3.56 7.68
C HIS A 23 1.03 2.19 8.36
N TYR A 24 -0.14 1.92 8.93
CA TYR A 24 -0.42 0.64 9.59
C TYR A 24 -0.69 -0.50 8.61
N VAL A 25 -1.43 -0.23 7.54
CA VAL A 25 -1.84 -1.27 6.59
C VAL A 25 -0.67 -1.69 5.69
N PHE A 26 0.14 -0.72 5.26
CA PHE A 26 1.21 -0.91 4.30
C PHE A 26 2.61 -0.82 4.93
N ASP A 27 3.01 0.30 5.54
CA ASP A 27 4.43 0.51 5.94
C ASP A 27 4.93 -0.57 6.90
N LEU A 28 4.20 -0.81 8.00
CA LEU A 28 4.58 -1.82 9.00
C LEU A 28 4.56 -3.25 8.42
N TRP A 29 3.63 -3.51 7.51
CA TRP A 29 3.53 -4.82 6.87
C TRP A 29 4.66 -5.03 5.84
N ALA A 30 5.02 -4.00 5.08
CA ALA A 30 6.11 -4.07 4.10
C ALA A 30 7.47 -4.28 4.80
N ASP A 31 7.69 -3.65 5.95
CA ASP A 31 8.88 -3.88 6.78
C ASP A 31 8.93 -5.33 7.30
N GLN A 32 7.79 -5.84 7.80
CA GLN A 32 7.68 -7.24 8.19
C GLN A 32 7.89 -8.21 7.02
N TRP A 33 7.32 -7.91 5.85
CA TRP A 33 7.52 -8.71 4.63
C TRP A 33 8.99 -8.76 4.24
N ARG A 34 9.69 -7.62 4.34
CA ARG A 34 11.13 -7.52 4.05
C ARG A 34 11.98 -8.33 5.03
N SER A 35 11.65 -8.31 6.33
CA SER A 35 12.38 -9.11 7.34
C SER A 35 12.31 -10.62 7.10
N GLN A 36 11.25 -11.11 6.44
CA GLN A 36 11.10 -12.51 6.03
C GLN A 36 11.93 -12.85 4.78
N HIS A 37 12.45 -11.84 4.08
CA HIS A 37 13.25 -11.97 2.86
C HIS A 37 14.58 -11.21 2.96
N PRO A 38 15.42 -11.48 3.99
CA PRO A 38 16.57 -10.64 4.36
C PRO A 38 17.75 -10.66 3.37
N ARG A 39 17.61 -11.36 2.23
CA ARG A 39 18.69 -11.52 1.22
C ARG A 39 18.53 -10.63 -0.01
N ARG A 40 17.51 -9.79 -0.08
CA ARG A 40 17.16 -9.07 -1.32
C ARG A 40 17.12 -7.58 -1.08
N ASP A 41 17.79 -6.83 -1.95
CA ASP A 41 17.73 -5.38 -1.91
C ASP A 41 16.36 -4.89 -2.39
N VAL A 42 15.66 -4.24 -1.47
CA VAL A 42 14.37 -3.59 -1.73
C VAL A 42 14.51 -2.12 -1.39
N VAL A 43 14.08 -1.24 -2.27
CA VAL A 43 13.99 0.20 -1.99
C VAL A 43 12.52 0.55 -1.92
N MET A 44 12.10 1.24 -0.85
CA MET A 44 10.71 1.66 -0.67
C MET A 44 10.69 3.17 -0.45
N VAL A 45 9.89 3.85 -1.26
CA VAL A 45 9.63 5.29 -1.15
C VAL A 45 8.12 5.50 -1.14
N ARG A 46 7.62 6.21 -0.14
CA ARG A 46 6.21 6.58 -0.03
C ARG A 46 6.07 8.09 0.10
N PHE A 47 5.15 8.66 -0.66
CA PHE A 47 4.75 10.06 -0.58
C PHE A 47 3.23 10.15 -0.51
N ALA A 48 2.69 10.43 0.67
CA ALA A 48 1.25 10.35 0.94
C ALA A 48 0.67 8.98 0.52
N ASP A 49 -0.22 8.96 -0.46
CA ASP A 49 -0.85 7.77 -1.03
C ASP A 49 -0.06 7.14 -2.19
N ASP A 50 0.94 7.83 -2.74
CA ASP A 50 1.81 7.30 -3.77
C ASP A 50 2.93 6.43 -3.18
N ILE A 51 3.08 5.22 -3.70
CA ILE A 51 4.06 4.23 -3.26
C ILE A 51 4.89 3.78 -4.46
N VAL A 52 6.21 3.81 -4.32
CA VAL A 52 7.16 3.26 -5.28
C VAL A 52 8.07 2.26 -4.58
N MET A 53 8.16 1.05 -5.14
CA MET A 53 9.10 0.03 -4.65
C MET A 53 9.98 -0.49 -5.77
N GLY A 54 11.27 -0.56 -5.48
CA GLY A 54 12.29 -1.16 -6.34
C GLY A 54 12.71 -2.52 -5.80
N PHE A 55 12.83 -3.50 -6.68
CA PHE A 55 13.27 -4.86 -6.37
C PHE A 55 14.43 -5.24 -7.29
N GLU A 56 15.42 -5.96 -6.75
CA GLU A 56 16.53 -6.50 -7.53
C GLU A 56 16.06 -7.55 -8.56
N HIS A 57 15.10 -8.40 -8.19
CA HIS A 57 14.56 -9.42 -9.07
C HIS A 57 13.08 -9.22 -9.35
N ARG A 58 12.70 -9.41 -10.62
CA ARG A 58 11.30 -9.34 -11.06
C ARG A 58 10.39 -10.32 -10.31
N SER A 59 10.89 -11.50 -9.96
CA SER A 59 10.10 -12.50 -9.21
C SER A 59 9.72 -12.02 -7.81
N ASP A 60 10.50 -11.13 -7.19
CA ASP A 60 10.13 -10.50 -5.92
C ASP A 60 9.08 -9.44 -6.11
N ALA A 61 9.20 -8.63 -7.16
CA ALA A 61 8.20 -7.63 -7.47
C ALA A 61 6.84 -8.29 -7.71
N GLU A 62 6.80 -9.37 -8.49
CA GLU A 62 5.57 -10.13 -8.78
C GLU A 62 4.98 -10.77 -7.51
N ARG A 63 5.84 -11.39 -6.67
CA ARG A 63 5.40 -11.99 -5.41
C ARG A 63 4.91 -10.94 -4.41
N PHE A 64 5.65 -9.85 -4.25
CA PHE A 64 5.24 -8.73 -3.41
C PHE A 64 3.91 -8.17 -3.88
N GLN A 65 3.71 -7.98 -5.18
CA GLN A 65 2.46 -7.47 -5.73
C GLN A 65 1.27 -8.39 -5.44
N GLN A 66 1.46 -9.72 -5.49
CA GLN A 66 0.43 -10.68 -5.08
C GLN A 66 0.13 -10.58 -3.59
N ASP A 67 1.16 -10.64 -2.74
CA ASP A 67 1.01 -10.58 -1.28
C ASP A 67 0.38 -9.24 -0.84
N LEU A 68 0.71 -8.14 -1.53
CA LEU A 68 0.14 -6.82 -1.31
C LEU A 68 -1.35 -6.78 -1.65
N ARG A 69 -1.77 -7.38 -2.76
CA ARG A 69 -3.20 -7.49 -3.13
C ARG A 69 -3.98 -8.23 -2.04
N GLU A 70 -3.45 -9.36 -1.57
CA GLU A 70 -4.09 -10.12 -0.49
C GLU A 70 -4.12 -9.34 0.82
N ARG A 71 -3.03 -8.63 1.14
CA ARG A 71 -2.97 -7.74 2.31
C ARG A 71 -4.07 -6.68 2.21
N PHE A 72 -4.14 -5.95 1.10
CA PHE A 72 -5.10 -4.85 0.93
C PHE A 72 -6.54 -5.34 0.99
N HIS A 73 -6.84 -6.50 0.40
CA HIS A 73 -8.15 -7.14 0.52
C HIS A 73 -8.56 -7.41 1.97
N LYS A 74 -7.63 -7.82 2.84
CA LYS A 74 -7.91 -8.03 4.29
C LYS A 74 -8.30 -6.75 5.02
N PHE A 75 -7.95 -5.58 4.47
CA PHE A 75 -8.29 -4.26 5.00
C PHE A 75 -9.39 -3.57 4.20
N ALA A 76 -10.11 -4.31 3.35
CA ALA A 76 -11.15 -3.78 2.46
C ALA A 76 -10.66 -2.64 1.54
N LEU A 77 -9.37 -2.65 1.19
CA LEU A 77 -8.77 -1.80 0.18
C LEU A 77 -8.65 -2.56 -1.13
N GLU A 78 -8.95 -1.88 -2.24
CA GLU A 78 -8.81 -2.44 -3.58
C GLU A 78 -7.68 -1.70 -4.31
N LEU A 79 -6.68 -2.44 -4.79
CA LEU A 79 -5.61 -1.88 -5.61
C LEU A 79 -6.14 -1.57 -6.99
N HIS A 80 -6.02 -0.31 -7.42
CA HIS A 80 -6.45 0.09 -8.76
C HIS A 80 -5.53 -0.59 -9.80
N PRO A 81 -6.06 -1.45 -10.69
CA PRO A 81 -5.25 -2.27 -11.58
C PRO A 81 -4.42 -1.45 -12.57
N ASP A 82 -4.89 -0.27 -12.95
CA ASP A 82 -4.21 0.60 -13.92
C ASP A 82 -3.01 1.39 -13.36
N LYS A 83 -2.93 1.57 -12.04
CA LYS A 83 -1.84 2.33 -11.39
C LYS A 83 -0.67 1.45 -10.94
N THR A 84 -0.85 0.13 -10.91
CA THR A 84 0.13 -0.80 -10.33
C THR A 84 0.79 -1.63 -11.44
N ARG A 85 1.96 -1.19 -11.93
CA ARG A 85 2.77 -1.89 -12.94
C ARG A 85 3.91 -2.68 -12.31
#